data_AF-A0A2V5RIQ3-F1
#
_entry.id   AF-A0A2V5RIQ3-F1
#
_cell.length_a   1.000
_cell.length_b   1.000
_cell.length_c   1.000
_cell.angle_alpha   90.00
_cell.angle_beta   90.00
_cell.angle_gamma   90.00
#
_symmetry.space_group_name_H-M   'P 1'
#
loop_
_entity.id
_entity.type
_entity.pdbx_description
1 polymer ?
#
loop_
_entity_poly.entity_id
_entity_poly.type
_entity_poly.pdbx_seq_one_letter_code
_entity_poly.pdbx_strand_id
1 'polypeptide(L)'
;SLRSFHLAFIDQFAVPKKRFNSAAFDAKVNEGNAKFQKAIANEQFTARRPVLIDLKAQFDADAAHIRSKASRAKITPALATEMKKDVNKIYDHALGR
;
A
#
# COMPACT_ATOMS: atom_id res chain seq x y z
N SER A 1 -10.94 -0.65 -6.38
CA SER A 1 -10.47 0.70 -5.97
C SER A 1 -9.00 0.63 -5.55
N LEU A 2 -8.31 1.77 -5.40
CA LEU A 2 -6.94 1.81 -4.88
C LEU A 2 -6.86 1.24 -3.44
N ARG A 3 -7.87 1.51 -2.60
CA ARG A 3 -8.00 0.94 -1.24
C ARG A 3 -7.98 -0.58 -1.24
N SER A 4 -8.86 -1.21 -2.02
CA SER A 4 -8.93 -2.67 -2.09
C SER A 4 -7.64 -3.28 -2.62
N PHE A 5 -6.97 -2.62 -3.58
CA PHE A 5 -5.67 -3.06 -4.06
C PHE A 5 -4.60 -3.00 -2.95
N HIS A 6 -4.55 -1.90 -2.20
CA HIS A 6 -3.58 -1.75 -1.12
C HIS A 6 -3.81 -2.78 0.01
N LEU A 7 -5.07 -3.00 0.41
CA LEU A 7 -5.39 -4.04 1.39
C LEU A 7 -4.99 -5.43 0.91
N ALA A 8 -5.29 -5.78 -0.35
CA ALA A 8 -4.89 -7.05 -0.94
C ALA A 8 -3.37 -7.21 -1.04
N PHE A 9 -2.63 -6.12 -1.29
CA PHE A 9 -1.17 -6.12 -1.27
C PHE A 9 -0.62 -6.48 0.12
N ILE A 10 -1.17 -5.87 1.18
CA ILE A 10 -0.80 -6.19 2.56
C ILE A 10 -1.14 -7.66 2.86
N ASP A 11 -2.34 -8.12 2.51
CA ASP A 11 -2.74 -9.52 2.69
C ASP A 11 -1.84 -10.52 1.97
N GLN A 12 -1.28 -10.14 0.82
CA GLN A 12 -0.43 -11.00 0.04
C GLN A 12 0.99 -11.12 0.60
N PHE A 13 1.54 -10.02 1.13
CA PHE A 13 2.97 -9.90 1.44
C PHE A 13 3.30 -9.66 2.91
N ALA A 14 2.36 -9.16 3.72
CA ALA A 14 2.49 -9.06 5.17
C ALA A 14 2.03 -10.35 5.88
N VAL A 15 2.37 -11.52 5.32
CA VAL A 15 1.98 -12.82 5.88
C VAL A 15 3.12 -13.40 6.74
N PRO A 16 2.90 -13.66 8.04
CA PRO A 16 3.89 -14.28 8.91
C PRO A 16 4.29 -15.66 8.41
N LYS A 17 5.58 -16.02 8.56
CA LYS A 17 6.14 -17.34 8.21
C LYS A 17 6.01 -17.74 6.73
N LYS A 18 5.44 -16.89 5.86
CA LYS A 18 5.41 -17.10 4.42
C LYS A 18 6.76 -16.75 3.83
N ARG A 19 7.27 -17.61 2.94
CA ARG A 19 8.50 -17.32 2.19
C ARG A 19 8.29 -16.06 1.35
N PHE A 20 9.15 -15.07 1.54
CA PHE A 20 9.09 -13.83 0.77
C PHE A 20 9.57 -14.08 -0.66
N ASN A 21 8.70 -13.78 -1.63
CA ASN A 21 9.03 -13.80 -3.05
C ASN A 21 9.25 -12.35 -3.51
N SER A 22 10.52 -11.95 -3.61
CA SER A 22 10.90 -10.58 -4.00
C SER A 22 10.46 -10.23 -5.41
N ALA A 23 10.51 -11.17 -6.36
CA ALA A 23 10.10 -10.92 -7.74
C ALA A 23 8.59 -10.63 -7.84
N ALA A 24 7.77 -11.46 -7.17
CA ALA A 24 6.33 -11.23 -7.11
C ALA A 24 5.97 -9.94 -6.36
N PHE A 25 6.74 -9.62 -5.31
CA PHE A 25 6.60 -8.39 -4.55
C PHE A 25 6.88 -7.16 -5.42
N ASP A 26 8.04 -7.13 -6.09
CA ASP A 26 8.46 -6.00 -6.93
C ASP A 26 7.50 -5.80 -8.12
N ALA A 27 7.01 -6.88 -8.72
CA ALA A 27 5.98 -6.81 -9.75
C ALA A 27 4.69 -6.15 -9.23
N LYS A 28 4.26 -6.50 -8.00
CA LYS A 28 3.07 -5.90 -7.37
C LYS A 28 3.28 -4.45 -6.93
N VAL A 29 4.48 -4.08 -6.49
CA VAL A 29 4.86 -2.69 -6.22
C VAL A 29 4.78 -1.86 -7.49
N ASN A 30 5.32 -2.36 -8.60
CA ASN A 30 5.26 -1.69 -9.90
C ASN A 30 3.82 -1.54 -10.41
N GLU A 31 2.98 -2.57 -10.25
CA GLU A 31 1.55 -2.49 -10.56
C GLU A 31 0.84 -1.41 -9.72
N GLY A 32 1.14 -1.35 -8.42
CA GLY A 32 0.61 -0.34 -7.52
C GLY A 32 1.02 1.08 -7.94
N ASN A 33 2.31 1.28 -8.20
CA ASN A 33 2.85 2.56 -8.65
C ASN A 33 2.18 3.05 -9.95
N ALA A 34 2.02 2.17 -10.94
CA ALA A 34 1.33 2.50 -12.17
C ALA A 34 -0.15 2.88 -11.93
N LYS A 35 -0.84 2.17 -11.02
CA LYS A 35 -2.23 2.49 -10.67
C LYS A 35 -2.37 3.83 -9.97
N PHE A 36 -1.51 4.13 -8.99
CA PHE A 36 -1.53 5.42 -8.29
C PHE A 36 -1.17 6.58 -9.23
N GLN A 37 -0.13 6.43 -10.06
CA GLN A 37 0.23 7.42 -11.07
C GLN A 37 -0.91 7.68 -12.06
N LYS A 38 -1.55 6.62 -12.56
CA LYS A 38 -2.72 6.75 -13.44
C LYS A 38 -3.89 7.45 -12.75
N ALA A 39 -4.15 7.14 -11.49
CA ALA A 39 -5.21 7.81 -10.72
C ALA A 39 -4.92 9.29 -10.52
N ILE A 40 -3.69 9.66 -10.16
CA ILE A 40 -3.25 11.05 -10.01
C ILE A 40 -3.37 11.81 -11.35
N ALA A 41 -2.91 11.20 -12.44
CA ALA A 41 -2.96 11.80 -13.77
C ALA A 41 -4.40 12.00 -14.28
N ASN A 42 -5.29 11.05 -13.99
CA ASN A 42 -6.68 11.10 -14.42
C ASN A 42 -7.58 11.91 -13.48
N GLU A 43 -7.07 12.39 -12.34
CA GLU A 43 -7.86 13.17 -11.38
C GLU A 43 -8.13 14.57 -11.93
N GLN A 44 -9.42 14.82 -12.19
CA GLN A 44 -9.93 16.09 -12.71
C GLN A 44 -10.07 17.13 -11.59
N PHE A 45 -10.33 16.71 -10.36
CA PHE A 45 -10.45 17.59 -9.21
C PHE A 45 -9.07 17.86 -8.61
N THR A 46 -8.48 19.01 -8.93
CA THR A 46 -7.15 19.41 -8.43
C THR A 46 -7.06 19.38 -6.91
N ALA A 47 -8.14 19.70 -6.20
CA ALA A 47 -8.22 19.60 -4.74
C ALA A 47 -8.09 18.16 -4.19
N ARG A 48 -8.38 17.13 -4.99
CA ARG A 48 -8.23 15.70 -4.63
C ARG A 48 -6.88 15.12 -5.00
N ARG A 49 -6.07 15.82 -5.81
CA ARG A 49 -4.73 15.35 -6.19
C ARG A 49 -3.77 15.19 -5.00
N PRO A 50 -3.70 16.13 -4.04
CA PRO A 50 -2.84 15.97 -2.87
C PRO A 50 -3.14 14.68 -2.10
N VAL A 51 -4.43 14.38 -1.93
CA VAL A 51 -4.90 13.16 -1.28
C VAL A 51 -4.42 11.89 -1.99
N LEU A 52 -4.46 11.85 -3.33
CA LEU A 52 -3.95 10.72 -4.10
C LEU A 52 -2.41 10.60 -4.03
N ILE A 53 -1.69 11.72 -3.91
CA ILE A 53 -0.24 11.75 -3.71
C ILE A 53 0.10 11.18 -2.33
N ASP A 54 -0.60 11.58 -1.28
CA ASP A 54 -0.43 11.07 0.08
C ASP A 54 -0.68 9.56 0.15
N LEU A 55 -1.74 9.10 -0.54
CA LEU A 55 -2.04 7.67 -0.65
C LEU A 55 -0.93 6.88 -1.36
N LYS A 56 -0.31 7.46 -2.39
CA LYS A 56 0.85 6.84 -3.05
C LYS A 56 2.05 6.79 -2.09
N ALA A 57 2.33 7.89 -1.39
CA ALA A 57 3.44 7.96 -0.44
C ALA A 57 3.29 6.90 0.67
N GLN A 58 2.06 6.69 1.17
CA GLN A 58 1.78 5.63 2.12
C GLN A 58 2.04 4.24 1.52
N PHE A 59 1.58 3.98 0.28
CA PHE A 59 1.85 2.71 -0.39
C PHE A 59 3.36 2.43 -0.52
N ASP A 60 4.14 3.44 -0.89
CA ASP A 60 5.61 3.32 -0.99
C ASP A 60 6.24 3.02 0.39
N ALA A 61 5.77 3.69 1.45
CA ALA A 61 6.23 3.47 2.83
C ALA A 61 5.90 2.05 3.30
N ASP A 62 4.67 1.58 3.03
CA ASP A 62 4.20 0.25 3.37
C ASP A 62 4.98 -0.85 2.64
N ALA A 63 5.24 -0.64 1.34
CA ALA A 63 6.09 -1.54 0.55
C ALA A 63 7.53 -1.59 1.11
N ALA A 64 8.13 -0.44 1.42
CA ALA A 64 9.47 -0.40 2.02
C ALA A 64 9.50 -1.11 3.38
N HIS A 65 8.46 -0.93 4.20
CA HIS A 65 8.36 -1.55 5.52
C HIS A 65 8.23 -3.08 5.39
N ILE A 66 7.36 -3.58 4.51
CA ILE A 66 7.22 -5.03 4.25
C ILE A 66 8.55 -5.60 3.74
N ARG A 67 9.21 -4.97 2.77
CA ARG A 67 10.50 -5.45 2.24
C ARG A 67 11.57 -5.55 3.32
N SER A 68 11.65 -4.54 4.20
CA SER A 68 12.59 -4.51 5.32
C SER A 68 12.31 -5.61 6.36
N LYS A 69 11.03 -5.88 6.67
CA LYS A 69 10.65 -6.94 7.62
C LYS A 69 10.78 -8.33 7.01
N ALA A 70 10.42 -8.48 5.74
CA ALA A 70 10.50 -9.73 5.01
C ALA A 70 11.93 -10.24 4.87
N SER A 71 12.89 -9.36 4.55
CA SER A 71 14.31 -9.71 4.45
C SER A 71 14.90 -10.21 5.78
N ARG A 72 14.28 -9.83 6.90
CA ARG A 72 14.66 -10.23 8.26
C ARG A 72 13.79 -11.35 8.83
N ALA A 73 12.83 -11.87 8.07
CA ALA A 73 11.78 -12.79 8.53
C ALA A 73 10.98 -12.29 9.77
N LYS A 74 10.82 -10.96 9.89
CA LYS A 74 10.15 -10.27 11.03
C LYS A 74 8.74 -9.76 10.70
N ILE A 75 8.04 -10.39 9.75
CA ILE A 75 6.63 -10.06 9.49
C ILE A 75 5.76 -10.67 10.59
N THR A 76 4.98 -9.83 11.26
CA THR A 76 4.08 -10.23 12.36
C THR A 76 2.62 -9.97 11.99
N PRO A 77 1.66 -10.67 12.60
CA PRO A 77 0.23 -10.35 12.43
C PRO A 77 -0.11 -8.91 12.83
N ALA A 78 0.57 -8.39 13.87
CA ALA A 78 0.40 -7.03 14.34
C ALA A 78 0.77 -6.01 13.25
N LEU A 79 1.89 -6.20 12.55
CA LEU A 79 2.30 -5.36 11.43
C LEU A 79 1.22 -5.29 10.35
N ALA A 80 0.71 -6.45 9.90
CA ALA A 80 -0.33 -6.49 8.87
C ALA A 80 -1.62 -5.77 9.33
N THR A 81 -1.96 -5.89 10.62
CA THR A 81 -3.14 -5.25 11.21
C THR A 81 -2.97 -3.72 11.27
N GLU A 82 -1.81 -3.25 11.73
CA GLU A 82 -1.48 -1.82 11.80
C GLU A 82 -1.50 -1.19 10.41
N MET A 83 -0.82 -1.79 9.43
CA MET A 83 -0.79 -1.26 8.06
C MET A 83 -2.20 -1.17 7.45
N LYS A 84 -3.05 -2.19 7.64
CA LYS A 84 -4.45 -2.12 7.15
C LYS A 84 -5.25 -1.01 7.84
N LYS A 85 -5.01 -0.78 9.13
CA LYS A 85 -5.65 0.30 9.88
C LYS A 85 -5.21 1.65 9.36
N ASP A 86 -3.92 1.84 9.10
CA ASP A 86 -3.37 3.08 8.54
C ASP A 86 -3.91 3.36 7.15
N VAL A 87 -3.96 2.34 6.29
CA VAL A 87 -4.60 2.42 4.97
C VAL A 87 -6.05 2.88 5.10
N ASN A 88 -6.84 2.22 5.95
CA ASN A 88 -8.25 2.61 6.14
C ASN A 88 -8.39 4.05 6.64
N LYS A 89 -7.59 4.45 7.64
CA LYS A 89 -7.61 5.81 8.20
C LYS A 89 -7.30 6.87 7.14
N ILE A 90 -6.29 6.64 6.30
CA ILE A 90 -5.92 7.59 5.25
C ILE A 90 -7.02 7.64 4.18
N TYR A 91 -7.61 6.50 3.78
CA TYR A 91 -8.72 6.49 2.83
C TYR A 91 -10.00 7.14 3.37
N ASP A 92 -10.30 6.99 4.66
CA ASP A 92 -11.48 7.61 5.27
C ASP A 92 -11.27 9.13 5.41
N HIS A 93 -10.10 9.58 5.88
CA HIS A 93 -9.72 11.00 5.92
C HIS A 93 -9.64 11.64 4.52
N ALA A 94 -9.06 10.94 3.56
CA ALA A 94 -8.95 11.32 2.14
C ALA A 94 -10.29 11.60 1.48
N LEU A 95 -11.32 10.85 1.87
CA LEU A 95 -12.65 10.90 1.27
C LEU A 95 -13.64 11.71 2.12
N GLY A 96 -13.19 12.32 3.21
CA GLY A 96 -14.02 13.10 4.13
C GLY A 96 -15.13 12.26 4.79
N ARG A 97 -14.86 10.97 5.04
CA ARG A 97 -15.79 10.03 5.65
C ARG A 97 -15.46 9.75 7.11
#